data_AF-A0A6G0EJU6-F1
#
_entry.id   AF-A0A6G0EJU6-F1
#
_cell.length_a   1.000
_cell.length_b   1.000
_cell.length_c   1.000
_cell.angle_alpha   90.00
_cell.angle_beta   90.00
_cell.angle_gamma   90.00
#
_symmetry.space_group_name_H-M   'P 1'
#
loop_
_entity.id
_entity.type
_entity.pdbx_description
1 polymer ?
#
loop_
_entity_poly.entity_id
_entity_poly.type
_entity_poly.pdbx_seq_one_letter_code
_entity_poly.pdbx_strand_id
1 'polypeptide(L)'
;MSNHIDAVVDAARDGIEHDGFAVTFEDGTYRLDTPEMTFENLSEDELYDLFTQWADEAGHDWHFWSDVVGDVSQHRRAFLQWVEGFDERPLNERYEALRNGVSTEWGQLRITVELDDDTRVYDVRHVDDADVDTDELDPYHDPLAARQLSTYDENGRYRPLKSGNNLAGGWVFPDIDAHTLVETVETFYPASVPNWYREREGTLDVEHWEDTIGRQTGMYSVIETWNRGDGHEHVDWVAEACCDDSQCVKRREWQCDDETDLDVDGGDGVFPCREPCSLVIAASRKWTRLEGEETQTYEFELTPSEKAQVEEIIEAVADGRIDDIREADVYEGANRYRTRFLRAKLFDEDGNLCGVPTDDE
;
A
#
# COMPACT_ATOMS: atom_id res chain seq x y z
N MET A 1 18.09 3.48 31.71
CA MET A 1 17.49 4.38 30.72
C MET A 1 17.89 5.76 31.16
N SER A 2 18.63 6.48 30.32
CA SER A 2 18.86 7.91 30.54
C SER A 2 17.50 8.58 30.53
N ASN A 3 17.23 9.53 31.42
CA ASN A 3 16.04 10.36 31.30
C ASN A 3 16.15 11.11 29.96
N HIS A 4 15.07 11.23 29.16
CA HIS A 4 15.11 12.00 27.89
C HIS A 4 15.62 13.42 28.12
N ILE A 5 15.35 13.98 29.31
CA ILE A 5 15.87 15.28 29.74
C ILE A 5 17.40 15.27 29.87
N ASP A 6 17.99 14.20 30.42
CA ASP A 6 19.45 14.07 30.53
C ASP A 6 20.07 14.11 29.11
N ALA A 7 19.46 13.41 28.15
CA ALA A 7 19.93 13.37 26.77
C ALA A 7 19.83 14.75 26.07
N VAL A 8 18.72 15.46 26.27
CA VAL A 8 18.54 16.83 25.75
C VAL A 8 19.60 17.77 26.33
N VAL A 9 19.82 17.73 27.65
CA VAL A 9 20.79 18.61 28.32
C VAL A 9 22.22 18.30 27.91
N ASP A 10 22.57 17.02 27.73
CA ASP A 10 23.89 16.61 27.23
C ASP A 10 24.13 17.12 25.79
N ALA A 11 23.13 17.02 24.91
CA ALA A 11 23.21 17.47 23.52
C ALA A 11 23.12 19.00 23.37
N ALA A 12 22.51 19.71 24.31
CA ALA A 12 22.31 21.16 24.27
C ALA A 12 23.61 21.96 24.11
N ARG A 13 24.77 21.39 24.49
CA ARG A 13 26.08 22.03 24.33
C ARG A 13 26.50 22.20 22.88
N ASP A 14 26.05 21.31 22.00
CA ASP A 14 26.33 21.36 20.56
C ASP A 14 25.27 22.18 19.79
N GLY A 15 24.22 22.62 20.48
CA GLY A 15 23.08 23.32 19.92
C GLY A 15 22.02 22.35 19.41
N ILE A 16 20.75 22.68 19.64
CA ILE A 16 19.60 21.90 19.21
C ILE A 16 18.63 22.82 18.45
N GLU A 17 18.22 22.40 17.27
CA GLU A 17 17.07 22.95 16.56
C GLU A 17 16.04 21.83 16.39
N HIS A 18 14.85 22.00 16.98
CA HIS A 18 13.80 20.99 16.97
C HIS A 18 12.41 21.62 16.86
N ASP A 19 11.42 20.82 16.47
CA ASP A 19 10.03 21.26 16.49
C ASP A 19 9.61 21.54 17.94
N GLY A 20 9.17 22.76 18.22
CA GLY A 20 8.79 23.19 19.56
C GLY A 20 9.90 23.74 20.46
N PHE A 21 11.19 23.64 20.10
CA PHE A 21 12.24 24.38 20.80
C PHE A 21 13.59 24.50 20.05
N ALA A 22 14.41 25.47 20.45
CA ALA A 22 15.82 25.54 20.11
C ALA A 22 16.67 25.82 21.35
N VAL A 23 17.83 25.16 21.47
CA VAL A 23 18.81 25.44 22.52
C VAL A 23 20.11 25.87 21.89
N THR A 24 20.68 26.98 22.37
CA THR A 24 22.03 27.40 22.03
C THR A 24 22.88 27.49 23.29
N PHE A 25 24.18 27.22 23.15
CA PHE A 25 25.15 27.34 24.24
C PHE A 25 26.25 28.32 23.84
N GLU A 26 26.27 29.47 24.52
CA GLU A 26 27.22 30.56 24.27
C GLU A 26 27.75 31.11 25.58
N ASP A 27 29.05 31.46 25.61
CA ASP A 27 29.73 32.06 26.76
C ASP A 27 29.54 31.31 28.11
N GLY A 28 29.34 30.00 28.06
CA GLY A 28 29.18 29.15 29.24
C GLY A 28 27.76 29.11 29.81
N THR A 29 26.77 29.62 29.09
CA THR A 29 25.35 29.61 29.48
C THR A 29 24.46 29.13 28.34
N TYR A 30 23.30 28.56 28.67
CA TYR A 30 22.31 28.14 27.69
C TYR A 30 21.27 29.23 27.44
N ARG A 31 20.73 29.23 26.22
CA ARG A 31 19.52 29.94 25.84
C ARG A 31 18.54 28.92 25.28
N LEU A 32 17.31 28.92 25.80
CA LEU A 32 16.21 28.08 25.34
C LEU A 32 15.15 28.97 24.70
N ASP A 33 14.88 28.74 23.43
CA ASP A 33 13.79 29.34 22.68
C ASP A 33 12.66 28.33 22.48
N THR A 34 11.44 28.71 22.80
CA THR A 34 10.20 27.95 22.55
C THR A 34 9.23 28.84 21.75
N PRO A 35 8.16 28.30 21.15
CA PRO A 35 7.15 29.10 20.46
C PRO A 35 6.55 30.23 21.30
N GLU A 36 6.49 30.06 22.63
CA GLU A 36 5.83 31.01 23.55
C GLU A 36 6.82 31.88 24.33
N MET A 37 8.01 31.35 24.65
CA MET A 37 8.94 31.97 25.59
C MET A 37 10.40 31.78 25.19
N THR A 38 11.21 32.79 25.54
CA THR A 38 12.67 32.73 25.47
C THR A 38 13.24 32.83 26.88
N PHE A 39 14.19 31.95 27.20
CA PHE A 39 14.94 31.93 28.44
C PHE A 39 16.43 32.07 28.13
N GLU A 40 17.12 32.98 28.84
CA GLU A 40 18.52 33.33 28.57
C GLU A 40 19.38 33.19 29.82
N ASN A 41 20.70 33.04 29.62
CA ASN A 41 21.71 32.94 30.67
C ASN A 41 21.44 31.77 31.65
N LEU A 42 20.90 30.67 31.15
CA LEU A 42 20.57 29.51 31.95
C LEU A 42 21.83 28.72 32.31
N SER A 43 21.90 28.27 33.55
CA SER A 43 22.77 27.16 33.95
C SER A 43 22.21 25.82 33.46
N GLU A 44 23.04 24.78 33.52
CA GLU A 44 22.62 23.40 33.17
C GLU A 44 21.45 22.92 34.05
N ASP A 45 21.50 23.19 35.35
CA ASP A 45 20.43 22.84 36.30
C ASP A 45 19.13 23.61 35.98
N GLU A 46 19.21 24.89 35.61
CA GLU A 46 18.03 25.67 35.23
C GLU A 46 17.44 25.20 33.89
N LEU A 47 18.26 24.77 32.94
CA LEU A 47 17.80 24.16 31.70
C LEU A 47 17.07 22.83 31.99
N TYR A 48 17.63 22.00 32.86
CA TYR A 48 17.03 20.74 33.30
C TYR A 48 15.65 20.95 33.92
N ASP A 49 15.55 21.91 34.84
CA ASP A 49 14.31 22.25 35.53
C ASP A 49 13.23 22.76 34.56
N LEU A 50 13.63 23.51 33.52
CA LEU A 50 12.70 24.00 32.49
C LEU A 50 12.14 22.87 31.62
N PHE A 51 12.97 21.94 31.18
CA PHE A 51 12.48 20.76 30.44
C PHE A 51 11.56 19.90 31.29
N THR A 52 11.88 19.72 32.57
CA THR A 52 11.04 18.94 33.50
C THR A 52 9.65 19.57 33.71
N GLN A 53 9.55 20.90 33.65
CA GLN A 53 8.32 21.62 34.02
C GLN A 53 7.47 22.07 32.82
N TRP A 54 8.09 22.41 31.69
CA TRP A 54 7.41 23.14 30.59
C TRP A 54 7.65 22.54 29.20
N ALA A 55 8.77 21.88 28.96
CA ALA A 55 9.15 21.39 27.63
C ALA A 55 9.32 19.87 27.58
N ASP A 56 8.64 19.14 28.47
CA ASP A 56 8.80 17.69 28.63
C ASP A 56 8.43 16.93 27.34
N GLU A 57 7.27 17.22 26.74
CA GLU A 57 6.84 16.62 25.46
C GLU A 57 7.81 16.92 24.31
N ALA A 58 8.32 18.15 24.25
CA ALA A 58 9.24 18.57 23.20
C ALA A 58 10.62 17.93 23.37
N GLY A 59 11.12 17.83 24.59
CA GLY A 59 12.35 17.10 24.90
C GLY A 59 12.20 15.60 24.62
N HIS A 60 11.03 15.03 24.92
CA HIS A 60 10.72 13.65 24.60
C HIS A 60 10.63 13.40 23.08
N ASP A 61 10.03 14.31 22.30
CA ASP A 61 9.98 14.23 20.84
C ASP A 61 11.39 14.29 20.24
N TRP A 62 12.20 15.24 20.70
CA TRP A 62 13.58 15.36 20.27
C TRP A 62 14.37 14.08 20.56
N HIS A 63 14.25 13.53 21.77
CA HIS A 63 14.97 12.32 22.17
C HIS A 63 14.53 11.13 21.32
N PHE A 64 13.23 10.98 21.06
CA PHE A 64 12.73 9.94 20.19
C PHE A 64 13.34 10.04 18.77
N TRP A 65 13.29 11.21 18.15
CA TRP A 65 13.79 11.37 16.78
C TRP A 65 15.31 11.37 16.66
N SER A 66 16.03 11.74 17.71
CA SER A 66 17.49 11.90 17.70
C SER A 66 18.22 10.65 18.19
N ASP A 67 17.68 9.97 19.19
CA ASP A 67 18.36 8.84 19.85
C ASP A 67 17.65 7.50 19.60
N VAL A 68 16.31 7.46 19.66
CA VAL A 68 15.54 6.21 19.48
C VAL A 68 15.46 5.82 18.00
N VAL A 69 14.98 6.74 17.16
CA VAL A 69 14.99 6.58 15.70
C VAL A 69 16.42 6.74 15.19
N GLY A 70 17.10 7.82 15.61
CA GLY A 70 18.49 8.06 15.26
C GLY A 70 18.75 8.25 13.77
N ASP A 71 19.94 7.83 13.33
CA ASP A 71 20.38 7.95 11.94
C ASP A 71 19.78 6.83 11.07
N VAL A 72 18.55 7.09 10.60
CA VAL A 72 17.87 6.28 9.57
C VAL A 72 17.86 7.03 8.25
N SER A 73 17.61 6.29 7.16
CA SER A 73 17.39 6.93 5.86
C SER A 73 16.22 7.91 5.90
N GLN A 74 16.33 8.98 5.10
CA GLN A 74 15.33 10.05 5.04
C GLN A 74 13.90 9.54 4.78
N HIS A 75 13.74 8.55 3.91
CA HIS A 75 12.43 7.97 3.60
C HIS A 75 11.82 7.22 4.79
N ARG A 76 12.62 6.54 5.62
CA ARG A 76 12.14 5.85 6.82
C ARG A 76 11.69 6.85 7.89
N ARG A 77 12.49 7.91 8.09
CA ARG A 77 12.12 9.01 8.99
C ARG A 77 10.83 9.69 8.52
N ALA A 78 10.74 10.05 7.25
CA ALA A 78 9.56 10.69 6.66
C ALA A 78 8.31 9.82 6.77
N PHE A 79 8.45 8.50 6.62
CA PHE A 79 7.34 7.56 6.80
C PHE A 79 6.84 7.51 8.24
N LEU A 80 7.73 7.40 9.22
CA LEU A 80 7.36 7.42 10.64
C LEU A 80 6.68 8.74 11.02
N GLN A 81 7.20 9.87 10.52
CA GLN A 81 6.58 11.18 10.72
C GLN A 81 5.18 11.26 10.10
N TRP A 82 5.00 10.68 8.90
CA TRP A 82 3.69 10.60 8.26
C TRP A 82 2.70 9.73 9.04
N VAL A 83 3.14 8.59 9.60
CA VAL A 83 2.31 7.74 10.48
C VAL A 83 1.85 8.52 11.72
N GLU A 84 2.69 9.38 12.29
CA GLU A 84 2.34 10.22 13.44
C GLU A 84 1.56 11.50 13.06
N GLY A 85 1.24 11.73 11.77
CA GLY A 85 0.50 12.91 11.32
C GLY A 85 1.28 14.22 11.45
N PHE A 86 2.60 14.20 11.25
CA PHE A 86 3.47 15.38 11.40
C PHE A 86 3.00 16.62 10.63
N ASP A 87 2.55 16.44 9.39
CA ASP A 87 2.13 17.53 8.52
C ASP A 87 0.69 18.02 8.84
N GLU A 88 -0.03 17.33 9.71
CA GLU A 88 -1.44 17.62 10.03
C GLU A 88 -1.62 18.45 11.30
N ARG A 89 -0.71 18.30 12.28
CA ARG A 89 -0.91 18.79 13.65
C ARG A 89 0.38 19.35 14.25
N PRO A 90 0.31 20.47 14.99
CA PRO A 90 1.43 20.91 15.82
C PRO A 90 1.74 19.89 16.92
N LEU A 91 2.96 19.95 17.46
CA LEU A 91 3.49 19.01 18.45
C LEU A 91 2.51 18.66 19.59
N ASN A 92 1.88 19.67 20.21
CA ASN A 92 0.97 19.47 21.35
C ASN A 92 -0.28 18.67 20.97
N GLU A 93 -0.91 19.00 19.83
CA GLU A 93 -2.07 18.27 19.32
C GLU A 93 -1.68 16.86 18.85
N ARG A 94 -0.46 16.71 18.32
CA ARG A 94 0.10 15.39 17.95
C ARG A 94 0.24 14.50 19.18
N TYR A 95 0.85 14.99 20.27
CA TYR A 95 1.00 14.22 21.51
C TYR A 95 -0.35 13.89 22.16
N GLU A 96 -1.32 14.80 22.13
CA GLU A 96 -2.70 14.49 22.56
C GLU A 96 -3.31 13.37 21.71
N ALA A 97 -3.11 13.39 20.39
CA ALA A 97 -3.60 12.33 19.51
C ALA A 97 -2.88 11.00 19.77
N LEU A 98 -1.55 11.00 19.95
CA LEU A 98 -0.78 9.78 20.25
C LEU A 98 -1.22 9.11 21.56
N ARG A 99 -1.61 9.88 22.59
CA ARG A 99 -2.18 9.31 23.83
C ARG A 99 -3.52 8.59 23.64
N ASN A 100 -4.23 8.89 22.55
CA ASN A 100 -5.51 8.27 22.21
C ASN A 100 -5.38 7.20 21.11
N GLY A 101 -4.18 7.02 20.56
CA GLY A 101 -3.93 6.22 19.37
C GLY A 101 -4.25 6.98 18.07
N VAL A 102 -3.29 7.00 17.16
CA VAL A 102 -3.46 7.54 15.80
C VAL A 102 -3.33 6.38 14.81
N SER A 103 -4.35 6.17 13.99
CA SER A 103 -4.32 5.15 12.94
C SER A 103 -4.19 5.77 11.56
N THR A 104 -3.40 5.12 10.70
CA THR A 104 -3.31 5.39 9.26
C THR A 104 -3.34 4.08 8.48
N GLU A 105 -3.60 4.15 7.18
CA GLU A 105 -3.66 3.00 6.29
C GLU A 105 -2.53 3.05 5.27
N TRP A 106 -1.87 1.92 5.07
CA TRP A 106 -0.81 1.75 4.09
C TRP A 106 -1.08 0.49 3.29
N GLY A 107 -1.78 0.64 2.15
CA GLY A 107 -2.34 -0.50 1.43
C GLY A 107 -3.38 -1.21 2.30
N GLN A 108 -3.25 -2.53 2.49
CA GLN A 108 -4.14 -3.29 3.38
C GLN A 108 -3.63 -3.38 4.82
N LEU A 109 -2.64 -2.56 5.20
CA LEU A 109 -2.13 -2.48 6.57
C LEU A 109 -2.79 -1.30 7.28
N ARG A 110 -3.43 -1.57 8.42
CA ARG A 110 -3.75 -0.55 9.40
C ARG A 110 -2.59 -0.43 10.37
N ILE A 111 -2.01 0.77 10.46
CA ILE A 111 -0.91 1.09 11.36
C ILE A 111 -1.47 2.02 12.43
N THR A 112 -1.37 1.63 13.70
CA THR A 112 -1.73 2.49 14.83
C THR A 112 -0.48 2.80 15.64
N VAL A 113 -0.31 4.07 16.02
CA VAL A 113 0.75 4.51 16.93
C VAL A 113 0.13 5.09 18.17
N GLU A 114 0.64 4.71 19.34
CA GLU A 114 0.24 5.28 20.61
C GLU A 114 1.42 5.47 21.55
N LEU A 115 1.17 6.20 22.65
CA LEU A 115 2.14 6.35 23.74
C LEU A 115 1.80 5.38 24.88
N ASP A 116 2.69 4.41 25.12
CA ASP A 116 2.70 3.54 26.30
C ASP A 116 3.81 3.99 27.25
N ASP A 117 3.45 4.48 28.44
CA ASP A 117 4.38 5.08 29.42
C ASP A 117 5.39 6.04 28.75
N ASP A 118 4.85 6.98 27.96
CA ASP A 118 5.56 7.96 27.12
C ASP A 118 6.40 7.37 25.98
N THR A 119 6.48 6.05 25.82
CA THR A 119 7.18 5.41 24.69
C THR A 119 6.22 5.19 23.52
N ARG A 120 6.70 5.47 22.30
CA ARG A 120 5.93 5.17 21.09
C ARG A 120 5.92 3.68 20.82
N VAL A 121 4.73 3.11 20.78
CA VAL A 121 4.49 1.73 20.37
C VAL A 121 3.60 1.73 19.14
N TYR A 122 3.86 0.79 18.24
CA TYR A 122 3.15 0.67 16.97
C TYR A 122 2.46 -0.69 16.89
N ASP A 123 1.27 -0.66 16.30
CA ASP A 123 0.44 -1.82 16.03
C ASP A 123 0.21 -1.92 14.52
N VAL A 124 0.49 -3.08 13.92
CA VAL A 124 0.18 -3.34 12.51
C VAL A 124 -0.75 -4.53 12.38
N ARG A 125 -1.88 -4.35 11.72
CA ARG A 125 -2.84 -5.43 11.41
C ARG A 125 -3.45 -5.23 10.02
N HIS A 126 -4.25 -6.17 9.55
CA HIS A 126 -5.01 -5.98 8.32
C HIS A 126 -6.10 -4.92 8.52
N VAL A 127 -6.44 -4.16 7.47
CA VAL A 127 -7.53 -3.14 7.53
C VAL A 127 -8.88 -3.74 7.92
N ASP A 128 -9.19 -4.95 7.45
CA ASP A 128 -10.43 -5.65 7.80
C ASP A 128 -10.47 -6.13 9.26
N ASP A 129 -9.32 -6.16 9.94
CA ASP A 129 -9.21 -6.52 11.36
C ASP A 129 -9.21 -5.28 12.28
N ALA A 130 -9.60 -4.10 11.77
CA ALA A 130 -9.55 -2.83 12.50
C ALA A 130 -10.35 -2.86 13.82
N ASP A 131 -11.52 -3.51 13.82
CA ASP A 131 -12.42 -3.62 14.96
C ASP A 131 -12.27 -4.95 15.74
N VAL A 132 -11.29 -5.79 15.36
CA VAL A 132 -11.02 -7.07 16.03
C VAL A 132 -10.11 -6.82 17.23
N ASP A 133 -10.48 -7.34 18.39
CA ASP A 133 -9.66 -7.26 19.61
C ASP A 133 -8.29 -7.92 19.36
N THR A 134 -7.21 -7.28 19.79
CA THR A 134 -5.83 -7.77 19.59
C THR A 134 -5.64 -9.21 20.09
N ASP A 135 -6.30 -9.58 21.18
CA ASP A 135 -6.25 -10.93 21.77
C ASP A 135 -6.93 -12.02 20.91
N GLU A 136 -7.71 -11.64 19.90
CA GLU A 136 -8.34 -12.56 18.94
C GLU A 136 -7.50 -12.76 17.66
N LEU A 137 -6.41 -12.01 17.50
CA LEU A 137 -5.49 -12.07 16.36
C LEU A 137 -4.22 -12.86 16.71
N ASP A 138 -3.60 -13.50 15.72
CA ASP A 138 -2.32 -14.18 15.92
C ASP A 138 -1.17 -13.14 16.04
N PRO A 139 -0.43 -13.09 17.18
CA PRO A 139 0.59 -12.07 17.40
C PRO A 139 1.94 -12.44 16.78
N TYR A 140 2.61 -11.44 16.20
CA TYR A 140 3.95 -11.54 15.62
C TYR A 140 4.82 -10.37 16.06
N HIS A 141 6.09 -10.61 16.41
CA HIS A 141 7.02 -9.54 16.81
C HIS A 141 8.28 -9.48 15.95
N ASP A 142 8.49 -10.46 15.06
CA ASP A 142 9.61 -10.48 14.11
C ASP A 142 9.11 -10.00 12.74
N PRO A 143 9.62 -8.87 12.20
CA PRO A 143 9.26 -8.36 10.88
C PRO A 143 9.35 -9.41 9.77
N LEU A 144 10.25 -10.39 9.92
CA LEU A 144 10.41 -11.46 8.94
C LEU A 144 9.19 -12.38 8.82
N ALA A 145 8.33 -12.42 9.84
CA ALA A 145 7.05 -13.13 9.78
C ALA A 145 6.13 -12.59 8.68
N ALA A 146 6.20 -11.29 8.37
CA ALA A 146 5.43 -10.68 7.29
C ALA A 146 5.72 -11.30 5.92
N ARG A 147 6.88 -11.93 5.72
CA ARG A 147 7.17 -12.69 4.48
C ARG A 147 6.25 -13.89 4.32
N GLN A 148 5.96 -14.60 5.41
CA GLN A 148 5.11 -15.78 5.37
C GLN A 148 3.65 -15.36 5.21
N LEU A 149 3.22 -14.37 6.01
CA LEU A 149 1.86 -13.82 5.96
C LEU A 149 1.51 -13.26 4.58
N SER A 150 2.47 -12.60 3.91
CA SER A 150 2.24 -12.06 2.57
C SER A 150 2.37 -13.08 1.43
N THR A 151 2.72 -14.34 1.70
CA THR A 151 2.95 -15.37 0.65
C THR A 151 1.66 -15.96 0.10
N TYR A 152 0.61 -16.05 0.92
CA TYR A 152 -0.66 -16.65 0.54
C TYR A 152 -1.83 -15.70 0.84
N ASP A 153 -2.90 -15.82 0.07
CA ASP A 153 -4.16 -15.12 0.35
C ASP A 153 -5.02 -15.91 1.37
N GLU A 154 -6.19 -15.38 1.71
CA GLU A 154 -7.15 -16.00 2.63
C GLU A 154 -7.57 -17.43 2.22
N ASN A 155 -7.51 -17.73 0.92
CA ASN A 155 -7.86 -19.03 0.34
C ASN A 155 -6.64 -19.97 0.24
N GLY A 156 -5.48 -19.56 0.75
CA GLY A 156 -4.23 -20.31 0.67
C GLY A 156 -3.59 -20.32 -0.72
N ARG A 157 -4.02 -19.46 -1.64
CA ARG A 157 -3.43 -19.32 -2.98
C ARG A 157 -2.19 -18.44 -2.90
N TYR A 158 -1.16 -18.79 -3.65
CA TYR A 158 0.08 -18.02 -3.67
C TYR A 158 -0.15 -16.59 -4.21
N ARG A 159 0.44 -15.59 -3.53
CA ARG A 159 0.42 -14.18 -3.91
C ARG A 159 1.69 -13.81 -4.68
N PRO A 160 1.67 -13.84 -6.03
CA PRO A 160 2.82 -13.44 -6.84
C PRO A 160 3.13 -11.94 -6.74
N LEU A 161 2.12 -11.12 -6.51
CA LEU A 161 2.25 -9.67 -6.31
C LEU A 161 1.95 -9.32 -4.86
N LYS A 162 2.96 -8.81 -4.16
CA LYS A 162 2.83 -8.45 -2.75
C LYS A 162 1.89 -7.28 -2.51
N SER A 163 1.73 -6.40 -3.50
CA SER A 163 0.75 -5.30 -3.51
C SER A 163 -0.61 -5.69 -4.09
N GLY A 164 -0.87 -6.97 -4.38
CA GLY A 164 -2.22 -7.39 -4.77
C GLY A 164 -3.20 -7.16 -3.63
N ASN A 165 -4.43 -6.72 -3.93
CA ASN A 165 -5.48 -6.44 -2.95
C ASN A 165 -6.14 -7.75 -2.45
N ASN A 166 -5.34 -8.59 -1.82
CA ASN A 166 -5.71 -9.95 -1.38
C ASN A 166 -4.81 -10.46 -0.24
N LEU A 167 -4.28 -9.56 0.57
CA LEU A 167 -3.59 -9.92 1.80
C LEU A 167 -4.59 -10.59 2.76
N ALA A 168 -4.19 -11.72 3.36
CA ALA A 168 -5.01 -12.35 4.38
C ALA A 168 -4.93 -11.55 5.70
N GLY A 169 -6.04 -11.47 6.44
CA GLY A 169 -6.08 -10.95 7.82
C GLY A 169 -5.84 -12.04 8.88
N GLY A 170 -6.28 -11.77 10.11
CA GLY A 170 -6.19 -12.67 11.27
C GLY A 170 -4.88 -12.59 12.04
N TRP A 171 -4.07 -11.56 11.84
CA TRP A 171 -2.77 -11.39 12.49
C TRP A 171 -2.55 -9.95 12.95
N VAL A 172 -1.65 -9.79 13.92
CA VAL A 172 -1.22 -8.48 14.43
C VAL A 172 0.27 -8.49 14.74
N PHE A 173 0.93 -7.36 14.53
CA PHE A 173 2.23 -7.05 15.09
C PHE A 173 2.04 -6.03 16.20
N PRO A 174 1.83 -6.48 17.46
CA PRO A 174 1.49 -5.58 18.54
C PRO A 174 2.75 -5.06 19.23
N ASP A 175 2.66 -3.82 19.73
CA ASP A 175 3.66 -3.18 20.57
C ASP A 175 5.08 -3.16 19.97
N ILE A 176 5.19 -3.00 18.65
CA ILE A 176 6.49 -2.98 17.95
C ILE A 176 7.12 -1.58 18.00
N ASP A 177 8.45 -1.51 17.94
CA ASP A 177 9.17 -0.23 17.87
C ASP A 177 9.18 0.37 16.44
N ALA A 178 9.63 1.62 16.33
CA ALA A 178 9.66 2.36 15.08
C ALA A 178 10.50 1.69 13.97
N HIS A 179 11.61 1.03 14.32
CA HIS A 179 12.46 0.34 13.33
C HIS A 179 11.76 -0.91 12.82
N THR A 180 11.19 -1.68 13.74
CA THR A 180 10.42 -2.90 13.48
C THR A 180 9.19 -2.61 12.63
N LEU A 181 8.50 -1.48 12.86
CA LEU A 181 7.39 -1.02 12.03
C LEU A 181 7.81 -0.86 10.57
N VAL A 182 8.86 -0.07 10.33
CA VAL A 182 9.34 0.20 8.97
C VAL A 182 9.76 -1.09 8.27
N GLU A 183 10.49 -1.96 8.95
CA GLU A 183 10.89 -3.26 8.39
C GLU A 183 9.70 -4.17 8.08
N THR A 184 8.66 -4.15 8.92
CA THR A 184 7.43 -4.91 8.72
C THR A 184 6.69 -4.42 7.49
N VAL A 185 6.51 -3.10 7.35
CA VAL A 185 5.87 -2.47 6.18
C VAL A 185 6.65 -2.75 4.90
N GLU A 186 7.98 -2.58 4.91
CA GLU A 186 8.84 -2.87 3.75
C GLU A 186 8.85 -4.36 3.38
N THR A 187 8.57 -5.24 4.35
CA THR A 187 8.44 -6.69 4.10
C THR A 187 7.09 -7.05 3.48
N PHE A 188 6.00 -6.42 3.90
CA PHE A 188 4.69 -6.57 3.25
C PHE A 188 4.65 -5.94 1.86
N TYR A 189 5.14 -4.72 1.72
CA TYR A 189 5.15 -3.96 0.47
C TYR A 189 6.55 -3.45 0.12
N PRO A 190 7.36 -4.30 -0.53
CA PRO A 190 8.72 -3.91 -0.93
C PRO A 190 8.74 -2.63 -1.76
N ALA A 191 9.66 -1.73 -1.38
CA ALA A 191 9.91 -0.44 -2.00
C ALA A 191 8.74 0.58 -1.96
N SER A 192 7.64 0.32 -1.23
CA SER A 192 6.54 1.28 -1.12
C SER A 192 6.99 2.59 -0.47
N VAL A 193 7.66 2.50 0.68
CA VAL A 193 8.13 3.66 1.46
C VAL A 193 9.13 4.54 0.69
N PRO A 194 10.24 4.00 0.13
CA PRO A 194 11.17 4.82 -0.62
C PRO A 194 10.58 5.41 -1.91
N ASN A 195 9.63 4.74 -2.57
CA ASN A 195 9.00 5.29 -3.76
C ASN A 195 7.99 6.40 -3.44
N TRP A 196 7.18 6.22 -2.40
CA TRP A 196 6.32 7.29 -1.86
C TRP A 196 7.14 8.52 -1.46
N TYR A 197 8.28 8.33 -0.79
CA TYR A 197 9.17 9.45 -0.46
C TYR A 197 9.70 10.16 -1.71
N ARG A 198 10.18 9.40 -2.72
CA ARG A 198 10.68 9.98 -3.97
C ARG A 198 9.62 10.77 -4.71
N GLU A 199 8.37 10.30 -4.71
CA GLU A 199 7.24 11.01 -5.30
C GLU A 199 7.03 12.37 -4.63
N ARG A 200 7.00 12.42 -3.29
CA ARG A 200 6.87 13.67 -2.54
C ARG A 200 8.01 14.65 -2.83
N GLU A 201 9.22 14.14 -3.05
CA GLU A 201 10.38 14.93 -3.43
C GLU A 201 10.44 15.28 -4.92
N GLY A 202 9.49 14.82 -5.74
CA GLY A 202 9.49 15.03 -7.20
C GLY A 202 10.64 14.32 -7.93
N THR A 203 11.13 13.22 -7.37
CA THR A 203 12.27 12.42 -7.87
C THR A 203 11.90 10.97 -8.17
N LEU A 204 10.59 10.64 -8.22
CA LEU A 204 10.13 9.32 -8.62
C LEU A 204 10.49 9.09 -10.10
N ASP A 205 11.25 8.03 -10.35
CA ASP A 205 11.61 7.59 -11.69
C ASP A 205 10.52 6.65 -12.23
N VAL A 206 9.68 7.17 -13.11
CA VAL A 206 8.56 6.46 -13.72
C VAL A 206 9.01 5.87 -15.06
N GLU A 207 8.83 4.56 -15.24
CA GLU A 207 9.07 3.87 -16.50
C GLU A 207 7.72 3.54 -17.13
N HIS A 208 7.42 4.23 -18.24
CA HIS A 208 6.14 4.11 -18.94
C HIS A 208 6.00 2.75 -19.64
N TRP A 209 4.80 2.50 -20.19
CA TRP A 209 4.49 1.26 -20.88
C TRP A 209 5.46 0.99 -22.05
N GLU A 210 5.67 1.97 -22.92
CA GLU A 210 6.55 1.82 -24.10
C GLU A 210 7.99 1.45 -23.73
N ASP A 211 8.56 2.14 -22.73
CA ASP A 211 9.89 1.84 -22.20
C ASP A 211 9.96 0.42 -21.65
N THR A 212 8.92 0.04 -20.89
CA THR A 212 8.88 -1.24 -20.20
C THR A 212 8.72 -2.41 -21.16
N ILE A 213 7.94 -2.27 -22.23
CA ILE A 213 7.82 -3.33 -23.24
C ILE A 213 9.06 -3.37 -24.15
N GLY A 214 9.66 -2.22 -24.47
CA GLY A 214 10.84 -2.11 -25.36
C GLY A 214 12.12 -2.74 -24.80
N ARG A 215 12.18 -3.00 -23.49
CA ARG A 215 13.26 -3.77 -22.84
C ARG A 215 12.97 -5.27 -22.73
N GLN A 216 11.76 -5.72 -23.07
CA GLN A 216 11.40 -7.13 -22.96
C GLN A 216 12.08 -7.96 -24.05
N THR A 217 12.64 -9.10 -23.66
CA THR A 217 13.36 -9.98 -24.59
C THR A 217 12.82 -11.40 -24.58
N GLY A 218 13.22 -12.19 -25.57
CA GLY A 218 12.87 -13.60 -25.66
C GLY A 218 11.36 -13.81 -25.82
N MET A 219 10.76 -14.58 -24.91
CA MET A 219 9.35 -14.96 -25.03
C MET A 219 8.36 -13.79 -24.84
N TYR A 220 8.82 -12.68 -24.24
CA TYR A 220 8.04 -11.47 -23.96
C TYR A 220 8.16 -10.38 -25.03
N SER A 221 9.12 -10.48 -25.96
CA SER A 221 9.31 -9.48 -27.03
C SER A 221 8.12 -9.40 -28.00
N VAL A 222 7.17 -10.33 -27.92
CA VAL A 222 5.93 -10.27 -28.69
C VAL A 222 5.05 -9.08 -28.27
N ILE A 223 5.15 -8.59 -27.03
CA ILE A 223 4.30 -7.50 -26.54
C ILE A 223 4.54 -6.21 -27.35
N GLU A 224 5.79 -5.95 -27.76
CA GLU A 224 6.13 -4.83 -28.65
C GLU A 224 5.37 -4.83 -29.97
N THR A 225 4.84 -5.99 -30.42
CA THR A 225 4.05 -6.03 -31.65
C THR A 225 2.66 -5.44 -31.49
N TRP A 226 2.17 -5.32 -30.25
CA TRP A 226 0.85 -4.74 -29.96
C TRP A 226 0.85 -3.22 -30.21
N ASN A 227 1.95 -2.53 -29.88
CA ASN A 227 2.16 -1.10 -30.18
C ASN A 227 2.39 -0.79 -31.68
N ARG A 228 2.21 -1.75 -32.61
CA ARG A 228 2.41 -1.50 -34.05
C ARG A 228 1.19 -0.92 -34.76
N GLY A 229 0.05 -0.82 -34.07
CA GLY A 229 -1.13 -0.10 -34.54
C GLY A 229 -1.05 1.41 -34.25
N ASP A 230 -2.01 2.18 -34.78
CA ASP A 230 -2.06 3.65 -34.63
C ASP A 230 -2.74 4.11 -33.30
N GLY A 231 -2.72 3.31 -32.22
CA GLY A 231 -3.42 3.64 -30.97
C GLY A 231 -2.85 2.98 -29.71
N HIS A 232 -3.34 3.42 -28.55
CA HIS A 232 -2.96 2.94 -27.21
C HIS A 232 -4.12 2.31 -26.43
N GLU A 233 -5.27 2.07 -27.06
CA GLU A 233 -6.48 1.48 -26.43
C GLU A 233 -6.19 0.15 -25.72
N HIS A 234 -5.24 -0.64 -26.23
CA HIS A 234 -4.82 -1.87 -25.58
C HIS A 234 -4.12 -1.65 -24.24
N VAL A 235 -3.43 -0.52 -24.09
CA VAL A 235 -2.78 -0.14 -22.83
C VAL A 235 -3.84 0.25 -21.81
N ASP A 236 -4.91 0.94 -22.24
CA ASP A 236 -6.08 1.20 -21.38
C ASP A 236 -6.71 -0.10 -20.89
N TRP A 237 -6.99 -1.07 -21.77
CA TRP A 237 -7.55 -2.36 -21.34
C TRP A 237 -6.63 -3.13 -20.39
N VAL A 238 -5.32 -3.04 -20.60
CA VAL A 238 -4.33 -3.63 -19.68
C VAL A 238 -4.38 -2.95 -18.32
N ALA A 239 -4.44 -1.62 -18.28
CA ALA A 239 -4.51 -0.84 -17.05
C ALA A 239 -5.82 -1.12 -16.30
N GLU A 240 -6.97 -1.07 -16.99
CA GLU A 240 -8.29 -1.35 -16.43
C GLU A 240 -8.37 -2.76 -15.84
N ALA A 241 -7.83 -3.77 -16.54
CA ALA A 241 -7.90 -5.16 -16.09
C ALA A 241 -6.93 -5.49 -14.95
N CYS A 242 -5.79 -4.79 -14.83
CA CYS A 242 -4.70 -5.19 -13.91
C CYS A 242 -4.43 -4.22 -12.76
N CYS A 243 -4.76 -2.94 -12.92
CA CYS A 243 -4.26 -1.85 -12.08
C CYS A 243 -5.37 -1.10 -11.33
N ASP A 244 -6.60 -1.62 -11.37
CA ASP A 244 -7.69 -1.17 -10.52
C ASP A 244 -7.41 -1.44 -9.02
N ASP A 245 -8.00 -0.64 -8.14
CA ASP A 245 -7.80 -0.76 -6.68
C ASP A 245 -8.31 -2.10 -6.13
N SER A 246 -9.26 -2.76 -6.80
CA SER A 246 -9.66 -4.14 -6.49
C SER A 246 -8.56 -5.17 -6.77
N GLN A 247 -7.57 -4.83 -7.59
CA GLN A 247 -6.48 -5.71 -8.01
C GLN A 247 -5.17 -5.39 -7.30
N CYS A 248 -4.86 -4.11 -7.06
CA CYS A 248 -3.58 -3.67 -6.54
C CYS A 248 -3.71 -2.43 -5.64
N VAL A 249 -3.05 -2.43 -4.48
CA VAL A 249 -3.08 -1.29 -3.54
C VAL A 249 -2.15 -0.13 -3.88
N LYS A 250 -1.50 -0.19 -5.04
CA LYS A 250 -0.60 0.89 -5.50
C LYS A 250 -1.34 1.76 -6.48
N ARG A 251 -1.12 3.08 -6.41
CA ARG A 251 -1.55 4.00 -7.44
C ARG A 251 -0.61 3.96 -8.64
N ARG A 252 -1.11 3.67 -9.83
CA ARG A 252 -0.38 3.66 -11.10
C ARG A 252 0.04 5.08 -11.50
N GLU A 253 1.35 5.28 -11.62
CA GLU A 253 1.94 6.53 -12.14
C GLU A 253 2.40 6.40 -13.60
N TRP A 254 2.78 5.18 -14.02
CA TRP A 254 3.21 4.95 -15.42
C TRP A 254 2.04 5.13 -16.37
N GLN A 255 2.24 5.80 -17.50
CA GLN A 255 1.27 6.00 -18.60
C GLN A 255 1.69 5.22 -19.86
N CYS A 256 1.08 5.50 -21.01
CA CYS A 256 1.54 4.91 -22.28
C CYS A 256 3.01 5.29 -22.55
N ASP A 257 3.29 6.59 -22.53
CA ASP A 257 4.60 7.24 -22.67
C ASP A 257 4.59 8.59 -21.93
N ASP A 258 5.64 9.41 -22.09
CA ASP A 258 5.76 10.74 -21.46
C ASP A 258 4.73 11.77 -21.98
N GLU A 259 4.17 11.58 -23.18
CA GLU A 259 3.28 12.54 -23.85
C GLU A 259 1.82 12.07 -23.89
N THR A 260 1.57 10.79 -23.59
CA THR A 260 0.27 10.13 -23.76
C THR A 260 -0.21 9.52 -22.43
N ASP A 261 -1.12 10.24 -21.78
CA ASP A 261 -1.87 9.75 -20.62
C ASP A 261 -2.88 8.67 -21.04
N LEU A 262 -3.12 7.69 -20.15
CA LEU A 262 -4.20 6.71 -20.31
C LEU A 262 -5.54 7.30 -19.86
N ASP A 263 -6.63 6.81 -20.45
CA ASP A 263 -7.99 7.22 -20.11
C ASP A 263 -8.47 6.60 -18.77
N VAL A 264 -7.83 5.51 -18.34
CA VAL A 264 -8.15 4.79 -17.11
C VAL A 264 -7.46 5.45 -15.91
N ASP A 265 -8.18 5.60 -14.80
CA ASP A 265 -7.61 6.17 -13.56
C ASP A 265 -6.45 5.32 -13.01
N GLY A 266 -5.54 5.96 -12.28
CA GLY A 266 -4.38 5.30 -11.68
C GLY A 266 -4.69 4.54 -10.38
N GLY A 267 -5.85 4.77 -9.78
CA GLY A 267 -6.24 4.26 -8.47
C GLY A 267 -5.93 5.24 -7.33
N ASP A 268 -6.47 4.95 -6.15
CA ASP A 268 -6.40 5.84 -4.97
C ASP A 268 -5.28 5.44 -3.98
N GLY A 269 -4.45 4.45 -4.34
CA GLY A 269 -3.38 3.94 -3.48
C GLY A 269 -2.45 5.03 -2.92
N VAL A 270 -2.11 4.93 -1.63
CA VAL A 270 -1.26 5.90 -0.92
C VAL A 270 0.15 6.01 -1.51
N PHE A 271 0.68 4.90 -2.04
CA PHE A 271 2.04 4.83 -2.58
C PHE A 271 2.07 4.43 -4.06
N PRO A 272 3.04 4.95 -4.83
CA PRO A 272 3.02 4.83 -6.28
C PRO A 272 3.54 3.49 -6.84
N CYS A 273 3.02 3.14 -8.00
CA CYS A 273 3.48 2.13 -8.93
C CYS A 273 4.15 2.81 -10.12
N ARG A 274 5.48 2.83 -10.10
CA ARG A 274 6.30 3.55 -11.08
C ARG A 274 6.47 2.86 -12.43
N GLU A 275 6.08 1.58 -12.57
CA GLU A 275 6.33 0.80 -13.80
C GLU A 275 5.35 -0.39 -13.93
N PRO A 276 5.00 -0.84 -15.16
CA PRO A 276 4.23 -2.06 -15.36
C PRO A 276 4.90 -3.27 -14.71
N CYS A 277 4.18 -3.95 -13.82
CA CYS A 277 4.75 -5.04 -13.05
C CYS A 277 4.85 -6.35 -13.86
N SER A 278 5.59 -7.33 -13.33
CA SER A 278 5.77 -8.62 -14.01
C SER A 278 4.46 -9.39 -14.30
N LEU A 279 3.41 -9.20 -13.49
CA LEU A 279 2.09 -9.78 -13.76
C LEU A 279 1.43 -9.13 -14.98
N VAL A 280 1.46 -7.80 -15.05
CA VAL A 280 1.00 -7.04 -16.22
C VAL A 280 1.70 -7.56 -17.47
N ILE A 281 3.04 -7.64 -17.46
CA ILE A 281 3.82 -8.15 -18.61
C ILE A 281 3.46 -9.60 -18.97
N ALA A 282 3.21 -10.46 -17.98
CA ALA A 282 2.78 -11.82 -18.22
C ALA A 282 1.37 -11.92 -18.83
N ALA A 283 0.43 -11.10 -18.36
CA ALA A 283 -0.93 -11.02 -18.86
C ALA A 283 -0.97 -10.43 -20.27
N SER A 284 -0.30 -9.29 -20.49
CA SER A 284 -0.19 -8.64 -21.78
C SER A 284 0.40 -9.56 -22.83
N ARG A 285 1.41 -10.37 -22.51
CA ARG A 285 1.92 -11.37 -23.45
C ARG A 285 0.84 -12.35 -23.94
N LYS A 286 -0.11 -12.72 -23.09
CA LYS A 286 -1.24 -13.57 -23.50
C LYS A 286 -2.23 -12.78 -24.33
N TRP A 287 -2.61 -11.59 -23.91
CA TRP A 287 -3.56 -10.76 -24.64
C TRP A 287 -3.04 -10.34 -26.01
N THR A 288 -1.76 -10.00 -26.18
CA THR A 288 -1.16 -9.72 -27.50
C THR A 288 -1.32 -10.89 -28.48
N ARG A 289 -1.38 -12.14 -27.98
CA ARG A 289 -1.61 -13.29 -28.86
C ARG A 289 -3.08 -13.44 -29.22
N LEU A 290 -3.98 -13.22 -28.27
CA LEU A 290 -5.43 -13.27 -28.48
C LEU A 290 -5.85 -12.17 -29.46
N GLU A 291 -5.38 -10.94 -29.26
CA GLU A 291 -5.64 -9.81 -30.16
C GLU A 291 -4.94 -9.93 -31.52
N GLY A 292 -4.02 -10.89 -31.67
CA GLY A 292 -3.44 -11.23 -32.96
C GLY A 292 -4.29 -12.18 -33.79
N GLU A 293 -5.36 -12.75 -33.23
CA GLU A 293 -6.27 -13.67 -33.93
C GLU A 293 -7.24 -12.89 -34.84
N GLU A 294 -7.58 -13.46 -35.99
CA GLU A 294 -8.58 -12.85 -36.88
C GLU A 294 -9.97 -13.00 -36.27
N THR A 295 -10.67 -11.88 -36.06
CA THR A 295 -12.03 -11.87 -35.53
C THR A 295 -12.97 -12.73 -36.38
N GLN A 296 -13.62 -13.71 -35.75
CA GLN A 296 -14.66 -14.54 -36.35
C GLN A 296 -16.03 -14.17 -35.81
N THR A 297 -17.08 -14.42 -36.60
CA THR A 297 -18.47 -14.25 -36.15
C THR A 297 -19.08 -15.61 -35.82
N TYR A 298 -19.56 -15.75 -34.59
CA TYR A 298 -20.30 -16.93 -34.13
C TYR A 298 -21.77 -16.54 -33.89
N GLU A 299 -22.70 -17.29 -34.48
CA GLU A 299 -24.14 -17.02 -34.36
C GLU A 299 -24.86 -18.16 -33.61
N PHE A 300 -25.53 -17.81 -32.51
CA PHE A 300 -26.40 -18.71 -31.74
C PHE A 300 -27.53 -17.94 -31.05
N GLU A 301 -28.58 -18.65 -30.64
CA GLU A 301 -29.77 -18.06 -30.03
C GLU A 301 -29.76 -18.20 -28.51
N LEU A 302 -29.91 -17.08 -27.80
CA LEU A 302 -30.12 -17.02 -26.36
C LEU A 302 -31.45 -16.33 -26.05
N THR A 303 -32.16 -16.78 -25.02
CA THR A 303 -33.21 -15.95 -24.43
C THR A 303 -32.59 -14.74 -23.72
N PRO A 304 -33.34 -13.63 -23.52
CA PRO A 304 -32.82 -12.46 -22.81
C PRO A 304 -32.23 -12.78 -21.43
N SER A 305 -32.85 -13.70 -20.69
CA SER A 305 -32.37 -14.13 -19.37
C SER A 305 -31.09 -14.97 -19.44
N GLU A 306 -30.88 -15.73 -20.51
CA GLU A 306 -29.63 -16.50 -20.70
C GLU A 306 -28.48 -15.59 -21.09
N LYS A 307 -28.72 -14.61 -21.96
CA LYS A 307 -27.72 -13.57 -22.27
C LYS A 307 -27.33 -12.80 -21.00
N ALA A 308 -28.32 -12.29 -20.26
CA ALA A 308 -28.08 -11.57 -19.02
C ALA A 308 -27.29 -12.42 -18.01
N GLN A 309 -27.60 -13.72 -17.92
CA GLN A 309 -26.84 -14.61 -17.05
C GLN A 309 -25.38 -14.79 -17.50
N VAL A 310 -25.08 -14.83 -18.79
CA VAL A 310 -23.68 -14.88 -19.29
C VAL A 310 -22.93 -13.59 -18.91
N GLU A 311 -23.57 -12.44 -19.05
CA GLU A 311 -23.00 -11.15 -18.63
C GLU A 311 -22.73 -11.13 -17.12
N GLU A 312 -23.69 -11.54 -16.29
CA GLU A 312 -23.53 -11.65 -14.84
C GLU A 312 -22.41 -12.63 -14.43
N ILE A 313 -22.17 -13.70 -15.21
CA ILE A 313 -21.04 -14.63 -14.99
C ILE A 313 -19.70 -13.93 -15.27
N ILE A 314 -19.60 -13.17 -16.35
CA ILE A 314 -18.38 -12.44 -16.71
C ILE A 314 -18.06 -11.41 -15.62
N GLU A 315 -19.05 -10.61 -15.24
CA GLU A 315 -18.90 -9.59 -14.18
C GLU A 315 -18.50 -10.23 -12.84
N ALA A 316 -19.17 -11.29 -12.41
CA ALA A 316 -18.85 -11.92 -11.14
C ALA A 316 -17.44 -12.55 -11.10
N VAL A 317 -16.94 -13.05 -12.23
CA VAL A 317 -15.56 -13.56 -12.34
C VAL A 317 -14.55 -12.41 -12.37
N ALA A 318 -14.82 -11.35 -13.14
CA ALA A 318 -13.96 -10.17 -13.25
C ALA A 318 -13.79 -9.48 -11.89
N ASP A 319 -14.89 -9.34 -11.14
CA ASP A 319 -14.90 -8.70 -9.82
C ASP A 319 -14.44 -9.62 -8.67
N GLY A 320 -14.12 -10.89 -8.96
CA GLY A 320 -13.72 -11.86 -7.94
C GLY A 320 -14.83 -12.31 -6.97
N ARG A 321 -16.11 -11.99 -7.22
CA ARG A 321 -17.26 -12.21 -6.32
C ARG A 321 -17.82 -13.64 -6.31
N ILE A 322 -17.15 -14.59 -6.96
CA ILE A 322 -17.67 -15.96 -7.10
C ILE A 322 -17.80 -16.67 -5.75
N ASP A 323 -16.83 -16.48 -4.85
CA ASP A 323 -16.79 -17.17 -3.56
C ASP A 323 -17.83 -16.61 -2.57
N ASP A 324 -18.36 -15.41 -2.82
CA ASP A 324 -19.41 -14.77 -2.01
C ASP A 324 -20.82 -15.31 -2.30
N ILE A 325 -21.02 -15.91 -3.48
CA ILE A 325 -22.33 -16.38 -3.92
C ILE A 325 -22.66 -17.71 -3.25
N ARG A 326 -23.61 -17.68 -2.30
CA ARG A 326 -23.99 -18.88 -1.56
C ARG A 326 -24.73 -19.85 -2.44
N GLU A 327 -24.63 -21.13 -2.09
CA GLU A 327 -25.25 -22.22 -2.83
C GLU A 327 -26.77 -22.02 -3.04
N ALA A 328 -27.47 -21.49 -2.04
CA ALA A 328 -28.91 -21.27 -2.05
C ALA A 328 -29.34 -19.95 -2.75
N ASP A 329 -28.40 -19.09 -3.12
CA ASP A 329 -28.69 -17.79 -3.76
C ASP A 329 -28.91 -17.98 -5.27
N VAL A 330 -29.88 -18.84 -5.61
CA VAL A 330 -30.24 -19.23 -6.98
C VAL A 330 -30.82 -18.10 -7.82
N TYR A 331 -30.89 -16.87 -7.30
CA TYR A 331 -31.32 -15.71 -8.06
C TYR A 331 -30.13 -14.97 -8.70
N GLU A 332 -28.92 -15.15 -8.17
CA GLU A 332 -27.67 -14.65 -8.76
C GLU A 332 -27.33 -15.43 -10.04
N GLY A 333 -27.02 -14.77 -11.16
CA GLY A 333 -26.75 -15.44 -12.44
C GLY A 333 -25.48 -16.28 -12.43
N ALA A 334 -24.46 -15.85 -11.69
CA ALA A 334 -23.22 -16.59 -11.50
C ALA A 334 -23.33 -17.75 -10.49
N ASN A 335 -24.49 -17.94 -9.84
CA ASN A 335 -24.72 -19.05 -8.93
C ASN A 335 -24.40 -20.41 -9.59
N ARG A 336 -23.71 -21.28 -8.85
CA ARG A 336 -23.23 -22.58 -9.33
C ARG A 336 -24.33 -23.45 -9.93
N TYR A 337 -25.53 -23.51 -9.35
CA TYR A 337 -26.62 -24.33 -9.90
C TYR A 337 -27.18 -23.75 -11.20
N ARG A 338 -27.28 -22.43 -11.30
CA ARG A 338 -27.72 -21.76 -12.53
C ARG A 338 -26.71 -21.92 -13.64
N THR A 339 -25.42 -21.74 -13.38
CA THR A 339 -24.37 -21.94 -14.38
C THR A 339 -24.33 -23.40 -14.86
N ARG A 340 -24.53 -24.37 -13.96
CA ARG A 340 -24.63 -25.79 -14.33
C ARG A 340 -25.85 -26.11 -15.19
N PHE A 341 -27.00 -25.51 -14.88
CA PHE A 341 -28.21 -25.66 -15.68
C PHE A 341 -28.04 -25.07 -17.07
N LEU A 342 -27.48 -23.85 -17.17
CA LEU A 342 -27.18 -23.18 -18.43
C LEU A 342 -26.25 -24.05 -19.29
N ARG A 343 -25.17 -24.58 -18.71
CA ARG A 343 -24.25 -25.50 -19.39
C ARG A 343 -24.97 -26.76 -19.89
N ALA A 344 -25.78 -27.39 -19.04
CA ALA A 344 -26.51 -28.62 -19.42
C ALA A 344 -27.55 -28.40 -20.53
N LYS A 345 -28.05 -27.17 -20.67
CA LYS A 345 -29.02 -26.80 -21.71
C LYS A 345 -28.34 -26.41 -23.03
N LEU A 346 -27.28 -25.61 -22.96
CA LEU A 346 -26.70 -24.95 -24.13
C LEU A 346 -25.51 -25.70 -24.75
N PHE A 347 -24.76 -26.50 -23.99
CA PHE A 347 -23.59 -27.19 -24.52
C PHE A 347 -23.99 -28.53 -25.15
N ASP A 348 -23.46 -28.83 -26.33
CA ASP A 348 -23.61 -30.14 -26.97
C ASP A 348 -22.71 -31.21 -26.34
N GLU A 349 -22.72 -32.42 -26.92
CA GLU A 349 -21.90 -33.55 -26.43
C GLU A 349 -20.39 -33.34 -26.63
N ASP A 350 -20.01 -32.49 -27.58
CA ASP A 350 -18.62 -32.15 -27.92
C ASP A 350 -18.10 -30.94 -27.12
N GLY A 351 -18.98 -30.28 -26.35
CA GLY A 351 -18.64 -29.14 -25.51
C GLY A 351 -18.75 -27.78 -26.20
N ASN A 352 -19.41 -27.71 -27.36
CA ASN A 352 -19.65 -26.47 -28.08
C ASN A 352 -20.84 -25.71 -27.50
N LEU A 353 -20.66 -24.41 -27.28
CA LEU A 353 -21.75 -23.54 -26.86
C LEU A 353 -22.80 -23.46 -27.98
N CYS A 354 -24.04 -23.82 -27.66
CA CYS A 354 -25.17 -23.85 -28.58
C CYS A 354 -24.95 -24.74 -29.82
N GLY A 355 -24.04 -25.71 -29.75
CA GLY A 355 -23.67 -26.57 -30.89
C GLY A 355 -22.89 -25.84 -32.00
N VAL A 356 -22.33 -24.66 -31.70
CA VAL A 356 -21.52 -23.87 -32.65
C VAL A 356 -20.04 -24.15 -32.40
N PRO A 357 -19.31 -24.77 -33.35
CA PRO A 357 -17.87 -25.03 -33.22
C PRO A 357 -17.07 -23.74 -33.02
N THR A 358 -16.01 -23.81 -32.21
CA THR A 358 -15.08 -22.68 -31.98
C THR A 358 -14.03 -22.56 -33.09
N ASP A 359 -13.53 -23.68 -33.63
CA ASP A 359 -12.60 -23.68 -34.74
C ASP A 359 -13.33 -24.16 -36.01
N ASP A 360 -13.00 -23.54 -37.15
CA ASP A 360 -13.36 -24.11 -38.46
C ASP A 360 -12.59 -25.43 -38.66
N GLU A 361 -13.26 -26.52 -39.04
CA GLU A 361 -12.61 -27.81 -39.40
C GLU A 361 -11.61 -27.71 -40.55
#